data_AF-A0A2M8NEI0-F1
#
_entry.id   AF-A0A2M8NEI0-F1
#
_cell.length_a   1.000
_cell.length_b   1.000
_cell.length_c   1.000
_cell.angle_alpha   90.00
_cell.angle_beta   90.00
_cell.angle_gamma   90.00
#
_symmetry.space_group_name_H-M   'P 1'
#
loop_
_entity.id
_entity.type
_entity.pdbx_description
1 polymer ?
#
loop_
_entity_poly.entity_id
_entity_poly.type
_entity_poly.pdbx_seq_one_letter_code
_entity_poly.pdbx_strand_id
1 'polypeptide(L)'
;MLKFGMQSRYHLFSIDGGTRRRLASIPTPLPAYIHSFGMTERYLILIEFSLVLPSALNILLGDKPFIENYRWQPERGATFHIIDKTNGEIVTRAEADAFFAFHHIN
;
A
#
# COMPACT_ATOMS: atom_id res chain seq x y z
N MET A 1 -3.19 1.82 6.56
CA MET A 1 -2.24 2.78 7.17
C MET A 1 -0.83 2.30 6.93
N LEU A 2 -0.03 3.11 6.25
CA LEU A 2 1.39 2.86 6.02
C LEU A 2 2.18 3.17 7.30
N LYS A 3 3.07 2.26 7.73
CA LYS A 3 4.04 2.47 8.80
C LYS A 3 5.44 2.50 8.17
N PHE A 4 6.14 3.63 8.32
CA PHE A 4 7.53 3.78 7.90
C PHE A 4 8.49 3.15 8.91
N GLY A 5 9.60 2.60 8.42
CA GLY A 5 10.69 2.03 9.21
C GLY A 5 11.71 1.34 8.31
N MET A 6 12.74 0.71 8.90
CA MET A 6 13.73 -0.08 8.15
C MET A 6 13.07 -1.14 7.25
N GLN A 7 11.96 -1.72 7.74
CA GLN A 7 11.01 -2.45 6.92
C GLN A 7 9.64 -1.78 7.07
N SER A 8 9.22 -1.09 6.03
CA SER A 8 7.91 -0.44 6.01
C SER A 8 6.80 -1.47 5.85
N ARG A 9 5.59 -1.15 6.32
CA ARG A 9 4.45 -2.08 6.26
C ARG A 9 3.13 -1.36 5.97
N TYR A 10 2.29 -1.96 5.14
CA TYR A 10 0.88 -1.60 5.06
C TYR A 10 0.09 -2.37 6.10
N HIS A 11 -0.56 -1.64 7.00
CA HIS A 11 -1.49 -2.21 7.95
C HIS A 11 -2.93 -1.92 7.50
N LEU A 12 -3.69 -2.97 7.25
CA LEU A 12 -5.13 -2.91 7.00
C LEU A 12 -5.87 -3.16 8.31
N PHE A 13 -6.95 -2.43 8.55
CA PHE A 13 -7.71 -2.49 9.79
C PHE A 13 -9.20 -2.62 9.49
N SER A 14 -9.90 -3.36 10.32
CA SER A 14 -11.35 -3.25 10.47
C SER A 14 -11.66 -2.36 11.68
N ILE A 15 -12.78 -1.65 11.60
CA ILE A 15 -13.32 -0.87 12.72
C ILE A 15 -14.75 -1.32 12.91
N ASP A 16 -15.06 -1.86 14.09
CA ASP A 16 -16.39 -2.31 14.48
C ASP A 16 -16.72 -1.74 15.86
N GLY A 17 -17.84 -1.02 15.98
CA GLY A 17 -18.23 -0.33 17.21
C GLY A 17 -17.16 0.58 17.81
N GLY A 18 -16.28 1.16 16.98
CA GLY A 18 -15.14 1.98 17.43
C GLY A 18 -13.88 1.18 17.81
N THR A 19 -13.94 -0.15 17.85
CA THR A 19 -12.79 -1.01 18.10
C THR A 19 -12.02 -1.24 16.81
N ARG A 20 -10.75 -0.83 16.80
CA ARG A 20 -9.85 -1.03 15.66
C ARG A 20 -9.09 -2.35 15.79
N ARG A 21 -9.30 -3.29 14.86
CA ARG A 21 -8.54 -4.54 14.75
C ARG A 21 -7.63 -4.51 13.54
N ARG A 22 -6.35 -4.88 13.70
CA ARG A 22 -5.46 -5.08 12.54
C ARG A 22 -5.86 -6.37 11.82
N LEU A 23 -6.28 -6.24 10.58
CA LEU A 23 -6.67 -7.35 9.72
C LEU A 23 -5.46 -7.95 9.01
N ALA A 24 -4.64 -7.11 8.38
CA ALA A 24 -3.47 -7.57 7.63
C ALA A 24 -2.26 -6.65 7.85
N SER A 25 -1.07 -7.17 7.57
CA SER A 25 0.20 -6.48 7.74
C SER A 25 1.18 -6.91 6.63
N ILE A 26 1.27 -6.11 5.58
CA ILE A 26 2.03 -6.44 4.37
C ILE A 26 3.37 -5.70 4.41
N PRO A 27 4.53 -6.39 4.45
CA PRO A 27 5.83 -5.73 4.39
C PRO A 27 6.07 -5.16 2.99
N THR A 28 6.68 -3.98 2.91
CA THR A 28 7.14 -3.38 1.66
C THR A 28 8.49 -2.68 1.91
N PRO A 29 9.53 -3.00 1.12
CA PRO A 29 10.81 -2.29 1.21
C PRO A 29 10.74 -0.90 0.57
N LEU A 30 9.82 -0.69 -0.38
CA LEU A 30 9.69 0.53 -1.18
C LEU A 30 8.21 0.94 -1.23
N PRO A 31 7.70 1.65 -0.20
CA PRO A 31 6.30 1.97 -0.12
C PRO A 31 5.81 2.76 -1.34
N ALA A 32 4.85 2.21 -2.07
CA ALA A 32 4.08 2.92 -3.07
C ALA A 32 3.22 4.04 -2.45
N TYR A 33 3.01 5.12 -3.21
CA TYR A 33 1.99 6.12 -2.90
C TYR A 33 0.61 5.54 -3.23
N ILE A 34 -0.19 5.27 -2.20
CA ILE A 34 -1.51 4.67 -2.32
C ILE A 34 -2.54 5.62 -1.71
N HIS A 35 -3.29 6.30 -2.58
CA HIS A 35 -4.32 7.26 -2.15
C HIS A 35 -5.64 6.59 -1.77
N SER A 36 -5.99 5.50 -2.47
CA SER A 36 -7.19 4.70 -2.21
C SER A 36 -6.91 3.21 -2.44
N PHE A 37 -7.84 2.34 -2.05
CA PHE A 37 -7.77 0.90 -2.27
C PHE A 37 -9.17 0.39 -2.67
N GLY A 38 -9.23 -0.71 -3.41
CA GLY A 38 -10.50 -1.33 -3.82
C GLY A 38 -11.05 -2.28 -2.76
N MET A 39 -12.37 -2.49 -2.76
CA MET A 39 -13.01 -3.43 -1.85
C MET A 39 -14.19 -4.12 -2.53
N THR A 40 -14.26 -5.44 -2.40
CA THR A 40 -15.40 -6.26 -2.79
C THR A 40 -16.15 -6.75 -1.55
N GLU A 41 -17.20 -7.53 -1.74
CA GLU A 41 -17.90 -8.19 -0.64
C GLU A 41 -16.95 -9.01 0.24
N ARG A 42 -16.02 -9.76 -0.36
CA ARG A 42 -15.12 -10.67 0.36
C ARG A 42 -13.67 -10.19 0.48
N TYR A 43 -13.20 -9.33 -0.42
CA TYR A 43 -11.79 -8.99 -0.52
C TYR A 43 -11.49 -7.50 -0.36
N LEU A 44 -10.34 -7.19 0.22
CA LEU A 44 -9.66 -5.90 0.06
C LEU A 44 -8.62 -6.03 -1.06
N ILE A 45 -8.47 -4.99 -1.87
CA ILE A 45 -7.55 -4.95 -3.00
C ILE A 45 -6.62 -3.75 -2.81
N LEU A 46 -5.37 -4.01 -2.44
CA LEU A 46 -4.35 -2.99 -2.30
C LEU A 46 -3.43 -3.03 -3.53
N ILE A 47 -3.32 -1.93 -4.26
CA ILE A 47 -2.44 -1.84 -5.44
C ILE A 47 -1.16 -1.08 -5.03
N GLU A 48 -0.01 -1.75 -5.09
CA GLU A 48 1.29 -1.10 -5.05
C GLU A 48 1.64 -0.60 -6.45
N PHE A 49 1.44 0.70 -6.69
CA PHE A 49 1.82 1.38 -7.93
C PHE A 49 3.34 1.58 -8.03
N SER A 50 3.82 1.92 -9.22
CA SER A 50 5.25 2.14 -9.48
C SER A 50 5.79 3.50 -8.99
N LEU A 51 4.94 4.35 -8.37
CA LEU A 51 5.36 5.57 -7.69
C LEU A 51 5.71 5.26 -6.23
N VAL A 52 6.99 5.02 -5.96
CA VAL A 52 7.49 4.48 -4.69
C VAL A 52 8.34 5.47 -3.91
N LEU A 53 8.46 5.28 -2.61
CA LEU A 53 9.39 5.98 -1.73
C LEU A 53 10.68 5.14 -1.57
N PRO A 54 11.81 5.51 -2.19
CA PRO A 54 13.02 4.69 -2.14
C PRO A 54 13.67 4.60 -0.76
N SER A 55 13.48 5.63 0.07
CA SER A 55 14.07 5.72 1.39
C SER A 55 13.13 6.45 2.33
N ALA A 56 12.65 5.75 3.36
CA ALA A 56 11.88 6.37 4.45
C ALA A 56 12.73 7.34 5.27
N LEU A 57 14.05 7.18 5.28
CA LEU A 57 14.97 8.11 5.97
C LEU A 57 14.94 9.49 5.33
N ASN A 58 14.69 9.59 4.02
CA ASN A 58 14.60 10.89 3.34
C ASN A 58 13.39 11.69 3.84
N ILE A 59 12.29 11.03 4.21
CA ILE A 59 11.13 11.69 4.84
C ILE A 59 11.47 12.14 6.25
N LEU A 60 12.22 11.34 7.00
CA LEU A 60 12.51 11.60 8.41
C LEU A 60 13.56 12.70 8.60
N LEU A 61 14.58 12.73 7.75
CA LEU A 61 15.78 13.57 7.91
C LEU A 61 15.92 14.65 6.84
N GLY A 62 15.14 14.56 5.76
CA GLY A 62 15.19 15.51 4.66
C GLY A 62 14.35 16.76 4.89
N ASP A 63 14.59 17.77 4.06
CA ASP A 63 13.90 19.05 4.02
C ASP A 63 12.90 19.15 2.85
N LYS A 64 12.84 18.13 2.00
CA LYS A 64 11.95 18.09 0.84
C LYS A 64 10.50 17.82 1.25
N PRO A 65 9.52 18.50 0.63
CA PRO A 65 8.11 18.16 0.76
C PRO A 65 7.85 16.66 0.52
N PHE A 66 6.84 16.11 1.21
CA PHE A 66 6.58 14.66 1.24
C PHE A 66 6.60 13.99 -0.14
N ILE A 67 5.87 14.54 -1.12
CA ILE A 67 5.75 13.93 -2.45
C ILE A 67 7.04 14.01 -3.28
N GLU A 68 7.91 14.99 -3.03
CA GLU A 68 9.18 15.16 -3.76
C GLU A 68 10.22 14.06 -3.43
N ASN A 69 9.95 13.24 -2.42
CA ASN A 69 10.76 12.08 -2.06
C ASN A 69 10.38 10.81 -2.86
N TYR A 70 9.23 10.80 -3.54
CA TYR A 70 8.77 9.67 -4.33
C TYR A 70 9.43 9.63 -5.72
N ARG A 71 9.60 8.43 -6.27
CA ARG A 71 10.20 8.18 -7.59
C ARG A 71 9.34 7.21 -8.36
N TRP A 72 9.18 7.49 -9.64
CA TRP A 72 8.57 6.57 -10.59
C TRP A 72 9.60 5.50 -11.00
N GLN A 73 9.26 4.22 -10.82
CA GLN A 73 10.10 3.04 -11.09
C GLN A 73 9.31 1.99 -11.91
N PRO A 74 9.06 2.26 -13.21
CA PRO A 74 8.15 1.45 -14.04
C PRO A 74 8.62 0.01 -14.25
N GLU A 75 9.92 -0.26 -14.15
CA GLU A 75 10.50 -1.61 -14.23
C GLU A 75 9.96 -2.58 -13.18
N ARG A 76 9.29 -2.05 -12.13
CA ARG A 76 8.66 -2.84 -11.07
C ARG A 76 7.23 -3.26 -11.39
N GLY A 77 6.61 -2.71 -12.43
CA GLY A 77 5.18 -2.88 -12.68
C GLY A 77 4.33 -2.37 -11.51
N ALA A 78 3.11 -2.90 -11.42
CA ALA A 78 2.22 -2.71 -10.28
C ALA A 78 1.79 -4.08 -9.71
N THR A 79 1.70 -4.18 -8.39
CA THR A 79 1.29 -5.42 -7.71
C THR A 79 -0.04 -5.23 -7.00
N PHE A 80 -1.00 -6.09 -7.33
CA PHE A 80 -2.27 -6.20 -6.64
C PHE A 80 -2.13 -7.21 -5.51
N HIS A 81 -2.34 -6.78 -4.27
CA HIS A 81 -2.51 -7.68 -3.13
C HIS A 81 -4.00 -7.91 -2.92
N ILE A 82 -4.46 -9.16 -3.06
CA ILE A 82 -5.85 -9.55 -2.81
C ILE A 82 -5.93 -10.17 -1.43
N ILE A 83 -6.67 -9.54 -0.51
CA ILE A 83 -6.73 -9.91 0.91
C ILE A 83 -8.14 -10.35 1.30
N ASP A 84 -8.31 -11.53 1.90
CA ASP A 84 -9.61 -11.97 2.44
C ASP A 84 -9.97 -11.16 3.70
N LYS A 85 -11.16 -10.57 3.70
CA LYS A 85 -11.66 -9.71 4.80
C LYS A 85 -11.86 -10.45 6.12
N THR A 86 -12.06 -11.76 6.06
CA THR A 86 -12.43 -12.60 7.20
C THR A 86 -11.21 -12.90 8.07
N ASN A 87 -10.13 -13.35 7.44
CA ASN A 87 -8.92 -13.81 8.12
C ASN A 87 -7.70 -12.90 7.89
N GLY A 88 -7.76 -11.98 6.92
CA GLY A 88 -6.68 -11.05 6.61
C GLY A 88 -5.53 -11.65 5.79
N GLU A 89 -5.70 -12.86 5.27
CA GLU A 89 -4.69 -13.53 4.45
C GLU A 89 -4.66 -12.96 3.03
N ILE A 90 -3.45 -12.90 2.45
CA ILE A 90 -3.28 -12.58 1.03
C ILE A 90 -3.56 -13.84 0.25
N VAL A 91 -4.73 -13.91 -0.40
CA VAL A 91 -5.15 -15.09 -1.17
C VAL A 91 -4.42 -15.22 -2.49
N THR A 92 -4.05 -14.09 -3.10
CA THR A 92 -3.22 -14.06 -4.32
C THR A 92 -2.56 -12.70 -4.52
N ARG A 93 -1.57 -12.67 -5.40
CA ARG A 93 -1.00 -11.46 -5.99
C ARG A 93 -1.13 -11.52 -7.49
N ALA A 94 -1.50 -10.40 -8.10
CA ALA A 94 -1.49 -10.24 -9.54
C ALA A 94 -0.52 -9.10 -9.91
N GLU A 95 0.14 -9.25 -11.04
CA GLU A 95 1.07 -8.26 -11.59
C GLU A 95 0.46 -7.60 -12.81
N ALA A 96 0.80 -6.34 -13.03
CA ALA A 96 0.44 -5.58 -14.22
C ALA A 96 1.61 -4.69 -14.64
N ASP A 97 1.55 -4.22 -15.89
CA ASP A 97 2.43 -3.15 -16.36
C ASP A 97 2.31 -1.92 -15.46
N ALA A 98 3.36 -1.10 -15.44
CA ALA A 98 3.42 0.07 -14.57
C ALA A 98 2.31 1.08 -14.87
N PHE A 99 1.56 1.45 -13.83
CA PHE A 99 0.57 2.51 -13.88
C PHE A 99 0.42 3.21 -12.53
N PHE A 100 -0.37 4.28 -12.51
CA PHE A 100 -0.66 5.05 -11.31
C PHE A 100 -2.12 5.51 -11.31
N ALA A 101 -2.75 5.52 -10.14
CA ALA A 101 -4.08 6.08 -9.95
C ALA A 101 -4.23 6.69 -8.55
N PHE A 102 -5.02 7.75 -8.46
CA PHE A 102 -5.45 8.28 -7.16
C PHE A 102 -6.68 7.52 -6.64
N HIS A 103 -7.71 7.37 -7.47
CA HIS A 103 -9.02 6.89 -7.04
C HIS A 103 -9.37 5.54 -7.70
N HIS A 104 -9.72 4.55 -6.87
CA HIS A 104 -10.51 3.40 -7.30
C HIS A 104 -11.95 3.86 -7.52
N ILE A 105 -12.62 3.27 -8.51
CA ILE A 105 -13.98 3.68 -8.89
C ILE A 105 -15.03 2.96 -8.03
N ASN A 106 -14.85 1.65 -7.79
CA ASN A 106 -15.77 0.79 -7.06
C ASN A 106 -14.99 -0.19 -6.17
#